data_AF-A0A3B9V7K6-F1
#
_entry.id   AF-A0A3B9V7K6-F1
#
_cell.length_a   1.000
_cell.length_b   1.000
_cell.length_c   1.000
_cell.angle_alpha   90.00
_cell.angle_beta   90.00
_cell.angle_gamma   90.00
#
_symmetry.space_group_name_H-M   'P 1'
#
loop_
_entity.id
_entity.type
_entity.pdbx_description
1 polymer ?
#
loop_
_entity_poly.entity_id
_entity_poly.type
_entity_poly.pdbx_seq_one_letter_code
_entity_poly.pdbx_strand_id
1 'polypeptide(L)'
;MQCFVREKPLPLENDKKYPLVHYWFEALSDAWEFIEALHRDEQPYHLIYQNNKILCVVRQRQDDYIHADWTAGYAWYEACGGVSTANIDNFKNLDETELKEELNKLIIK
;
A
#
# COMPACT_ATOMS: atom_id res chain seq x y z
N MET A 1 2.57 6.47 -17.01
CA MET A 1 1.77 5.31 -16.56
C MET A 1 0.41 5.40 -17.21
N GLN A 2 0.06 4.43 -18.05
CA GLN A 2 -1.32 4.23 -18.50
C GLN A 2 -1.93 3.23 -17.52
N CYS A 3 -2.72 3.70 -16.56
CA CYS A 3 -3.43 2.81 -15.65
C CYS A 3 -4.64 2.25 -16.40
N PHE A 4 -4.58 0.97 -16.75
CA PHE A 4 -5.74 0.25 -17.29
C PHE A 4 -6.84 0.19 -16.23
N VAL A 5 -8.09 0.19 -16.68
CA VAL A 5 -9.24 -0.08 -15.80
C VAL A 5 -9.06 -1.49 -15.23
N ARG A 6 -9.03 -1.60 -13.90
CA ARG A 6 -8.88 -2.89 -13.22
C ARG A 6 -10.23 -3.62 -13.24
N GLU A 7 -10.24 -4.85 -13.75
CA GLU A 7 -11.43 -5.71 -13.71
C GLU A 7 -11.70 -6.28 -12.30
N LYS A 8 -10.65 -6.38 -11.47
CA LYS A 8 -10.71 -6.91 -10.11
C LYS A 8 -10.19 -5.88 -9.10
N PRO A 9 -10.78 -5.84 -7.89
CA PRO A 9 -10.23 -5.06 -6.78
C PRO A 9 -8.83 -5.55 -6.39
N LEU A 10 -8.05 -4.67 -5.78
CA LEU A 10 -6.73 -4.98 -5.23
C LEU A 10 -6.88 -5.86 -3.99
N PRO A 11 -5.86 -6.68 -3.65
CA PRO A 11 -5.91 -7.56 -2.48
C PRO A 11 -6.35 -6.86 -1.20
N LEU A 12 -5.83 -5.66 -0.91
CA LEU A 12 -6.19 -4.90 0.30
C LEU A 12 -7.68 -4.54 0.35
N GLU A 13 -8.33 -4.28 -0.79
CA GLU A 13 -9.74 -3.91 -0.83
C GLU A 13 -10.68 -5.08 -0.43
N ASN A 14 -10.20 -6.32 -0.52
CA ASN A 14 -11.01 -7.53 -0.33
C ASN A 14 -10.52 -8.46 0.77
N ASP A 15 -9.29 -8.31 1.25
CA ASP A 15 -8.66 -9.24 2.18
C ASP A 15 -8.50 -8.65 3.58
N LYS A 16 -9.28 -9.19 4.53
CA LYS A 16 -9.16 -8.83 5.94
C LYS A 16 -7.84 -9.27 6.59
N LYS A 17 -7.05 -10.10 5.92
CA LYS A 17 -5.72 -10.56 6.35
C LYS A 17 -4.58 -9.81 5.67
N TYR A 18 -4.88 -8.71 4.98
CA TYR A 18 -3.84 -7.91 4.35
C TYR A 18 -2.81 -7.42 5.40
N PRO A 19 -1.49 -7.50 5.15
CA PRO A 19 -0.49 -7.26 6.19
C PRO A 19 -0.44 -5.83 6.72
N LEU A 20 -0.74 -4.84 5.87
CA LEU A 20 -0.67 -3.43 6.26
C LEU A 20 -1.92 -3.00 7.03
N VAL A 21 -1.69 -2.21 8.09
CA VAL A 21 -2.75 -1.58 8.86
C VAL A 21 -3.48 -0.57 7.98
N HIS A 22 -4.80 -0.74 7.87
CA HIS A 22 -5.62 0.12 7.03
C HIS A 22 -7.00 0.35 7.61
N TYR A 23 -7.57 1.52 7.30
CA TYR A 23 -8.86 1.97 7.79
C TYR A 23 -9.69 2.53 6.65
N TRP A 24 -10.94 2.07 6.56
CA TRP A 24 -11.95 2.63 5.68
C TRP A 24 -12.81 3.62 6.46
N PHE A 25 -12.94 4.83 5.92
CA PHE A 25 -13.81 5.88 6.45
C PHE A 25 -14.89 6.22 5.42
N GLU A 26 -16.12 6.37 5.91
CA GLU A 26 -17.25 6.87 5.11
C GLU A 26 -17.51 8.36 5.36
N ALA A 27 -17.18 8.84 6.55
CA ALA A 27 -17.27 10.24 6.93
C ALA A 27 -15.93 10.96 6.79
N LEU A 28 -15.97 12.16 6.21
CA LEU A 28 -14.79 13.02 6.06
C LEU A 28 -14.20 13.45 7.41
N SER A 29 -15.05 13.70 8.42
CA SER A 29 -14.64 14.09 9.76
C SER A 29 -13.73 13.06 10.40
N ASP A 30 -14.13 11.78 10.31
CA ASP A 30 -13.44 10.68 10.99
C ASP A 30 -12.09 10.41 10.32
N ALA A 31 -12.05 10.48 8.98
CA ALA A 31 -10.81 10.40 8.24
C ALA A 31 -9.86 11.54 8.60
N TRP A 32 -10.39 12.76 8.74
CA TRP A 32 -9.60 13.94 9.07
C TRP A 32 -8.98 13.85 10.47
N GLU A 33 -9.76 13.48 11.49
CA GLU A 33 -9.26 13.30 12.85
C GLU A 33 -8.13 12.27 12.90
N PHE A 34 -8.27 11.17 12.16
CA PHE A 34 -7.24 10.14 12.07
C PHE A 34 -5.96 10.66 11.37
N ILE A 35 -6.11 11.37 10.25
CA ILE A 35 -5.00 11.96 9.50
C ILE A 35 -4.24 12.99 10.35
N GLU A 36 -4.94 13.82 11.12
CA GLU A 36 -4.29 14.78 12.04
C GLU A 36 -3.44 14.08 13.09
N ALA A 37 -3.88 12.94 13.61
CA ALA A 37 -3.08 12.12 14.51
C ALA A 37 -1.81 11.60 13.83
N LEU A 38 -1.93 11.06 12.60
CA LEU A 38 -0.77 10.59 11.83
C LEU A 38 0.23 11.72 11.53
N HIS A 39 -0.25 12.91 11.19
CA HIS A 39 0.61 14.08 10.96
C HIS A 39 1.38 14.49 12.21
N ARG A 40 0.71 14.52 13.37
CA ARG A 40 1.35 14.85 14.65
C ARG A 40 2.48 13.87 15.00
N ASP A 41 2.30 12.61 14.64
CA ASP A 41 3.26 11.54 14.93
C ASP A 41 4.28 11.32 13.79
N GLU A 42 4.25 12.19 12.75
CA GLU A 42 5.07 12.08 11.53
C GLU A 42 4.98 10.72 10.82
N GLN A 43 3.84 10.02 10.99
CA GLN A 43 3.63 8.67 10.51
C GLN A 43 3.24 8.66 9.02
N PRO A 44 4.04 8.02 8.13
CA PRO A 44 3.68 7.93 6.72
C PRO A 44 2.42 7.08 6.47
N TYR A 45 1.62 7.51 5.50
CA TYR A 45 0.42 6.82 5.06
C TYR A 45 0.14 7.07 3.57
N HIS A 46 -0.64 6.18 2.97
CA HIS A 46 -1.28 6.40 1.67
C HIS A 46 -2.76 6.71 1.89
N LEU A 47 -3.31 7.62 1.10
CA LEU A 47 -4.73 7.96 1.11
C LEU A 47 -5.34 7.66 -0.25
N ILE A 48 -6.29 6.73 -0.30
CA ILE A 48 -6.98 6.30 -1.52
C ILE A 48 -8.45 6.66 -1.41
N TYR A 49 -8.98 7.34 -2.44
CA TYR A 49 -10.39 7.71 -2.54
C TYR A 49 -11.09 6.78 -3.51
N GLN A 50 -12.11 6.06 -3.05
CA GLN A 50 -12.82 5.09 -3.88
C GLN A 50 -14.23 4.82 -3.35
N ASN A 51 -15.21 4.70 -4.25
CA ASN A 51 -16.59 4.32 -3.93
C ASN A 51 -17.23 5.18 -2.81
N ASN A 52 -17.00 6.49 -2.83
CA ASN A 52 -17.42 7.44 -1.78
C ASN A 52 -16.88 7.12 -0.38
N LYS A 53 -15.77 6.39 -0.31
CA LYS A 53 -15.04 6.09 0.92
C LYS A 53 -13.59 6.54 0.79
N ILE A 54 -12.94 6.64 1.95
CA ILE A 54 -11.54 7.00 2.09
C ILE A 54 -10.84 5.81 2.73
N LEU A 55 -9.85 5.26 2.04
CA LEU A 55 -8.97 4.24 2.58
C LEU A 55 -7.66 4.90 2.99
N CYS A 56 -7.33 4.82 4.28
CA CYS A 56 -6.02 5.20 4.80
C CYS A 56 -5.21 3.93 5.05
N VAL A 57 -4.03 3.83 4.44
CA VAL A 57 -3.10 2.70 4.62
C VAL A 57 -1.84 3.22 5.31
N VAL A 58 -1.62 2.78 6.55
CA VAL A 58 -0.46 3.20 7.36
C VAL A 58 0.73 2.34 6.99
N ARG A 59 1.91 2.96 6.89
CA ARG A 59 3.13 2.27 6.43
C ARG A 59 4.40 2.83 7.06
N GLN A 60 5.42 1.99 7.22
CA GLN A 60 6.79 2.41 7.54
C GLN A 60 7.31 3.41 6.49
N ARG A 61 8.18 4.35 6.86
CA ARG A 61 8.82 5.27 5.91
C ARG A 61 9.68 4.51 4.90
N GLN A 62 9.79 5.05 3.69
CA GLN A 62 10.44 4.33 2.58
C GLN A 62 11.95 4.25 2.79
N ASP A 63 12.52 5.31 3.32
CA ASP A 63 13.95 5.44 3.56
C ASP A 63 14.42 4.66 4.82
N ASP A 64 13.50 4.07 5.58
CA ASP A 64 13.81 3.34 6.82
C ASP A 64 14.22 1.88 6.56
N TYR A 65 14.14 1.40 5.31
CA TYR A 65 14.52 0.04 4.97
C TYR A 65 15.13 -0.08 3.57
N ILE A 66 15.88 -1.16 3.35
CA ILE A 66 16.48 -1.45 2.06
C ILE A 66 15.48 -2.28 1.23
N HIS A 67 15.11 -1.70 0.07
CA HIS A 67 14.27 -2.37 -0.91
C HIS A 67 14.94 -3.59 -1.51
N ALA A 68 14.13 -4.58 -1.89
CA ALA A 68 14.61 -5.61 -2.81
C ALA A 68 14.95 -5.00 -4.18
N ASP A 69 15.97 -5.54 -4.86
CA ASP A 69 16.51 -4.98 -6.12
C ASP A 69 15.48 -4.88 -7.26
N TRP A 70 14.38 -5.65 -7.17
CA TRP A 70 13.34 -5.66 -8.18
C TRP A 70 12.34 -4.50 -8.08
N THR A 71 12.36 -3.72 -6.99
CA THR A 71 11.44 -2.61 -6.74
C THR A 71 12.17 -1.31 -6.37
N ALA A 72 11.60 -0.18 -6.76
CA ALA A 72 12.03 1.14 -6.31
C ALA A 72 11.32 1.58 -5.01
N GLY A 73 10.52 0.68 -4.42
CA GLY A 73 9.71 0.92 -3.23
C GLY A 73 8.22 0.97 -3.53
N TYR A 74 7.43 1.23 -2.50
CA TYR A 74 5.98 1.01 -2.51
C TYR A 74 5.22 2.33 -2.48
N ALA A 75 4.70 2.71 -3.64
CA ALA A 75 3.65 3.73 -3.72
C ALA A 75 2.30 3.11 -3.29
N TRP A 76 1.21 3.86 -3.46
CA TRP A 76 -0.12 3.42 -3.03
C TRP A 76 -0.56 2.12 -3.72
N TYR A 77 -0.20 1.91 -4.99
CA TYR A 77 -0.64 0.76 -5.76
C TYR A 77 -0.01 -0.53 -5.24
N GLU A 78 1.30 -0.51 -5.00
CA GLU A 78 2.03 -1.65 -4.46
C GLU A 78 1.62 -1.95 -3.01
N ALA A 79 1.42 -0.90 -2.20
CA ALA A 79 0.95 -1.03 -0.83
C ALA A 79 -0.48 -1.59 -0.72
N CYS A 80 -1.28 -1.55 -1.79
CA CYS A 80 -2.59 -2.18 -1.84
C CYS A 80 -2.55 -3.60 -2.43
N GLY A 81 -1.37 -4.09 -2.85
CA GLY A 81 -1.16 -5.45 -3.37
C GLY A 81 -1.07 -5.53 -4.89
N GLY A 82 -0.96 -4.39 -5.57
CA GLY A 82 -0.50 -4.35 -6.95
C GLY A 82 1.01 -4.59 -7.02
N VAL A 83 1.54 -4.90 -8.19
CA VAL A 83 2.99 -4.96 -8.42
C VAL A 83 3.27 -4.44 -9.81
N SER A 84 4.26 -3.56 -9.94
CA SER A 84 4.81 -3.16 -11.22
C SER A 84 6.29 -3.57 -11.27
N THR A 85 6.69 -4.25 -12.35
CA THR A 85 8.07 -4.66 -12.57
C THR A 85 8.69 -3.85 -13.69
N ALA A 86 9.96 -3.48 -13.52
CA ALA A 86 10.70 -2.69 -14.51
C ALA A 86 11.23 -3.51 -15.69
N ASN A 87 11.30 -4.85 -15.55
CA ASN A 87 11.80 -5.74 -16.59
C ASN A 87 11.03 -7.07 -16.61
N ILE A 88 11.22 -7.80 -17.72
CA ILE A 88 10.51 -9.06 -17.99
C ILE A 88 10.99 -10.23 -17.13
N ASP A 89 12.23 -10.20 -16.66
CA ASP A 89 12.80 -11.29 -15.86
C ASP A 89 12.20 -11.27 -14.46
N ASN A 90 12.13 -10.10 -13.81
CA ASN A 90 11.42 -9.91 -12.55
C ASN A 90 9.93 -10.28 -12.70
N PHE A 91 9.30 -9.89 -13.80
CA PHE A 91 7.90 -10.26 -14.07
C PHE A 91 7.67 -11.78 -14.10
N LYS A 92 8.65 -12.54 -14.62
CA LYS A 92 8.52 -14.01 -14.75
C LYS A 92 8.92 -14.77 -13.50
N ASN A 93 9.85 -14.22 -12.72
CA ASN A 93 10.50 -14.94 -11.62
C ASN A 93 9.97 -14.57 -10.24
N LEU A 94 9.35 -13.40 -10.07
CA LEU A 94 8.80 -13.01 -8.77
C LEU A 94 7.70 -13.95 -8.31
N ASP A 95 7.84 -14.44 -7.08
CA ASP A 95 6.85 -15.30 -6.44
C ASP A 95 6.11 -14.62 -5.27
N GLU A 96 5.10 -15.31 -4.75
CA GLU A 96 4.27 -14.81 -3.65
C GLU A 96 5.08 -14.57 -2.36
N THR A 97 6.14 -15.35 -2.13
CA THR A 97 6.99 -15.23 -0.95
C THR A 97 7.75 -13.92 -0.99
N GLU A 98 8.44 -13.64 -2.10
CA GLU A 98 9.22 -12.41 -2.29
C GLU A 98 8.35 -11.16 -2.19
N LEU A 99 7.14 -11.20 -2.77
CA LEU A 99 6.19 -10.09 -2.70
C LEU A 99 5.72 -9.82 -1.26
N LYS A 100 5.44 -10.88 -0.49
CA LYS A 100 5.02 -10.77 0.90
C LYS A 100 6.14 -10.29 1.81
N GLU A 101 7.35 -10.84 1.64
CA GLU A 101 8.51 -10.42 2.42
C GLU A 101 8.78 -8.93 2.24
N GLU A 102 8.73 -8.44 1.01
CA GLU A 102 8.95 -7.03 0.72
C GLU A 102 7.81 -6.15 1.27
N LEU A 103 6.55 -6.56 1.09
CA LEU A 103 5.40 -5.86 1.66
C LEU A 103 5.46 -5.79 3.19
N ASN A 104 5.92 -6.85 3.85
CA ASN A 104 6.03 -6.90 5.30
C ASN A 104 7.04 -5.90 5.86
N LYS A 105 8.01 -5.43 5.06
CA LYS A 105 8.93 -4.37 5.47
C LYS A 105 8.23 -3.02 5.67
N LEU A 106 7.03 -2.84 5.12
CA LEU A 106 6.21 -1.64 5.32
C LEU A 106 5.34 -1.70 6.58
N ILE A 107 5.33 -2.81 7.33
CA ILE A 107 4.58 -2.90 8.59
C ILE A 107 5.23 -1.98 9.62
N ILE A 108 4.41 -1.13 10.25
CA ILE A 108 4.83 -0.30 11.38
C ILE A 108 5.21 -1.19 12.58
N LYS A 109 6.31 -0.86 13.26
CA LYS A 109 6.83 -1.61 14.40
C LYS A 109 6.34 -1.08 15.74
#